data_AF-K1TP63-F1
#
_entry.id   AF-K1TP63-F1
#
_cell.length_a   1.000
_cell.length_b   1.000
_cell.length_c   1.000
_cell.angle_alpha   90.00
_cell.angle_beta   90.00
_cell.angle_gamma   90.00
#
_symmetry.space_group_name_H-M   'P 1'
#
loop_
_entity.id
_entity.type
_entity.pdbx_description
1 polymer ?
#
loop_
_entity_poly.entity_id
_entity_poly.type
_entity_poly.pdbx_seq_one_letter_code
_entity_poly.pdbx_strand_id
1 'polypeptide(L)'
;TFDRNIRWRTEDIDLKVEPYGEQILDREYSLMEIKAAGSMPLWLAELLAQGSIKLTSFSKYGMAYMTMLRRSMGIRTKKVKSEVTVNV
;
A
#
# COMPACT_ATOMS: atom_id res chain seq x y z
N THR A 1 5.85 1.97 10.82
CA THR A 1 5.26 0.62 10.76
C THR A 1 5.45 0.06 9.37
N PHE A 2 5.34 -1.26 9.23
CA PHE A 2 5.33 -1.94 7.93
C PHE A 2 4.09 -2.82 7.85
N ASP A 3 3.22 -2.55 6.90
CA ASP A 3 2.04 -3.35 6.64
C ASP A 3 2.30 -4.26 5.43
N ARG A 4 2.05 -5.56 5.58
CA ARG A 4 2.27 -6.60 4.57
C ARG A 4 1.00 -7.38 4.32
N ASN A 5 0.88 -7.99 3.13
CA ASN A 5 -0.26 -8.83 2.76
C ASN A 5 -1.61 -8.13 3.03
N ILE A 6 -1.66 -6.83 2.76
CA ILE A 6 -2.81 -5.97 3.04
C ILE A 6 -3.98 -6.41 2.15
N ARG A 7 -5.10 -6.75 2.78
CA ARG A 7 -6.32 -7.24 2.11
C ARG A 7 -7.52 -6.36 2.42
N TRP A 8 -8.52 -6.45 1.55
CA TRP A 8 -9.82 -5.84 1.75
C TRP A 8 -10.95 -6.84 1.42
N ARG A 9 -12.07 -6.71 2.15
CA ARG A 9 -13.32 -7.44 1.93
C ARG A 9 -14.50 -6.56 2.35
N THR A 10 -15.67 -6.81 1.78
CA THR A 10 -16.94 -6.13 2.13
C THR A 10 -17.90 -7.02 2.91
N GLU A 11 -17.54 -8.29 3.09
CA GLU A 11 -18.34 -9.32 3.74
C GLU A 11 -17.54 -9.94 4.90
N ASP A 12 -18.22 -10.67 5.79
CA ASP A 12 -17.65 -11.33 6.97
C ASP A 12 -16.70 -10.45 7.79
N ILE A 13 -17.11 -9.22 8.12
CA ILE A 13 -16.25 -8.24 8.82
C ILE A 13 -16.01 -8.55 10.30
N ASP A 14 -16.51 -9.68 10.81
CA ASP A 14 -16.20 -10.16 12.15
C ASP A 14 -14.71 -10.55 12.23
N LEU A 15 -14.03 -10.08 13.29
CA LEU A 15 -12.63 -10.38 13.58
C LEU A 15 -12.37 -11.86 13.89
N LYS A 16 -13.41 -12.63 14.23
CA LYS A 16 -13.33 -14.09 14.42
C LYS A 16 -13.15 -14.86 13.12
N VAL A 17 -13.48 -14.24 11.98
CA VAL A 17 -13.32 -14.87 10.67
C VAL A 17 -11.89 -14.69 10.19
N GLU A 18 -11.25 -15.80 9.80
CA GLU A 18 -9.91 -15.83 9.24
C GLU A 18 -9.67 -14.73 8.18
N PRO A 19 -8.47 -14.13 8.11
CA PRO A 19 -8.18 -13.11 7.12
C PRO A 19 -8.29 -13.62 5.69
N TYR A 20 -9.23 -13.06 4.92
CA TYR A 20 -9.36 -13.33 3.49
C TYR A 20 -9.63 -12.02 2.72
N GLY A 21 -9.82 -12.16 1.41
CA GLY A 21 -10.20 -11.07 0.54
C GLY A 21 -9.12 -10.71 -0.46
N GLU A 22 -9.36 -9.62 -1.16
CA GLU A 22 -8.52 -9.19 -2.26
C GLU A 22 -7.33 -8.39 -1.76
N GLN A 23 -6.18 -8.57 -2.40
CA GLN A 23 -4.98 -7.83 -2.06
C GLN A 23 -5.03 -6.39 -2.59
N ILE A 24 -4.69 -5.43 -1.74
CA ILE A 24 -4.57 -4.03 -2.12
C ILE A 24 -3.25 -3.79 -2.88
N LEU A 25 -2.18 -4.49 -2.49
CA LEU A 25 -0.85 -4.45 -3.09
C LEU A 25 -0.41 -5.86 -3.51
N ASP A 26 0.51 -5.96 -4.48
CA ASP A 26 1.14 -7.26 -4.77
C ASP A 26 1.96 -7.77 -3.57
N ARG A 27 2.06 -9.09 -3.44
CA ARG A 27 2.67 -9.75 -2.26
C ARG A 27 4.12 -9.37 -2.00
N GLU A 28 4.83 -8.96 -3.05
CA GLU A 28 6.23 -8.56 -2.99
C GLU A 28 6.42 -7.16 -2.38
N TYR A 29 5.34 -6.39 -2.23
CA TYR A 29 5.40 -5.03 -1.68
C TYR A 29 4.91 -4.96 -0.24
N SER A 30 5.53 -4.05 0.52
CA SER A 30 5.11 -3.64 1.85
C SER A 30 4.75 -2.16 1.83
N LEU A 31 3.74 -1.75 2.59
CA LEU A 31 3.47 -0.35 2.83
C LEU A 31 4.25 0.09 4.07
N MET A 32 5.18 1.03 3.90
CA MET A 32 5.93 1.62 5.00
C MET A 32 5.30 2.96 5.41
N GLU A 33 5.10 3.14 6.70
CA GLU A 33 4.69 4.42 7.27
C GLU A 33 5.73 4.86 8.31
N ILE A 34 6.35 6.02 8.06
CA ILE A 34 7.30 6.64 8.99
C ILE A 34 6.58 7.78 9.69
N LYS A 35 6.49 7.71 11.01
CA LYS A 35 5.92 8.77 11.86
C LYS A 35 7.07 9.47 12.58
N ALA A 36 7.26 10.75 12.32
CA ALA A 36 8.24 11.59 13.01
C ALA A 36 7.50 12.78 13.65
N ALA A 37 7.72 13.02 14.95
CA ALA A 37 7.12 14.16 15.66
C ALA A 37 7.79 15.49 15.32
N GLY A 38 8.99 15.45 14.72
CA GLY A 38 9.77 16.60 14.27
C GLY A 38 10.44 16.31 12.93
N SER A 39 11.66 16.81 12.74
CA SER A 39 12.44 16.51 11.53
C SER A 39 12.81 15.03 11.44
N MET A 40 12.93 14.53 10.21
CA MET A 40 13.45 13.20 9.95
C MET A 40 14.97 13.18 10.25
N PRO A 41 15.48 12.20 11.01
CA PRO A 41 16.92 12.06 11.22
C PRO A 41 17.68 11.90 9.89
N LEU A 42 18.88 12.49 9.79
CA LEU A 42 19.67 12.46 8.55
C LEU A 42 19.99 11.03 8.10
N TRP A 43 20.37 10.14 9.03
CA TRP A 43 20.65 8.73 8.71
C TRP A 43 19.45 8.03 8.06
N LEU A 44 18.22 8.39 8.45
CA LEU A 44 17.02 7.80 7.88
C LEU A 44 16.75 8.35 6.49
N ALA A 45 16.97 9.65 6.27
CA ALA A 45 16.87 10.25 4.95
C ALA A 45 17.90 9.65 3.97
N GLU A 46 19.14 9.45 4.42
CA GLU A 46 20.21 8.80 3.66
C GLU A 46 19.86 7.35 3.32
N LEU A 47 19.35 6.58 4.29
CA LEU A 47 18.93 5.19 4.09
C LEU A 47 17.80 5.08 3.05
N LEU A 48 16.80 5.96 3.12
CA LEU A 48 15.70 5.99 2.16
C LEU A 48 16.21 6.38 0.76
N ALA A 49 17.14 7.33 0.67
CA ALA A 49 17.75 7.74 -0.59
C ALA A 49 18.57 6.62 -1.23
N GLN A 50 19.39 5.90 -0.45
CA GLN A 50 20.15 4.73 -0.90
C GLN A 50 19.23 3.62 -1.41
N GLY A 51 18.12 3.39 -0.71
CA GLY A 51 17.08 2.44 -1.13
C GLY A 51 16.20 2.93 -2.28
N SER A 52 16.41 4.14 -2.80
CA SER A 52 15.52 4.80 -3.78
C SER A 52 14.05 4.83 -3.36
N ILE A 53 13.80 4.90 -2.04
CA ILE A 53 12.46 4.93 -1.46
C ILE A 53 11.96 6.37 -1.46
N LYS A 54 10.90 6.63 -2.24
CA LYS A 54 10.28 7.95 -2.36
C LYS A 54 9.01 8.02 -1.53
N LEU A 55 8.71 9.23 -1.05
CA LEU A 55 7.42 9.51 -0.42
C LEU A 55 6.30 9.28 -1.42
N THR A 56 5.28 8.54 -1.01
CA THR A 56 4.06 8.33 -1.81
C THR A 56 2.83 8.49 -0.94
N SER A 57 1.79 9.10 -1.51
CA SER A 57 0.48 9.19 -0.85
C SER A 57 -0.28 7.90 -1.09
N PHE A 58 -0.68 7.21 -0.02
CA PHE A 58 -1.38 5.94 -0.10
C PHE A 58 -2.51 5.85 0.92
N SER A 59 -3.70 5.42 0.49
CA SER A 59 -4.85 5.15 1.36
C SER A 59 -5.35 3.73 1.15
N LYS A 60 -5.32 2.90 2.20
CA LYS A 60 -5.81 1.51 2.13
C LYS A 60 -7.28 1.48 1.70
N TYR A 61 -8.13 2.23 2.40
CA TYR A 61 -9.56 2.34 2.08
C TYR A 61 -9.78 2.94 0.69
N GLY A 62 -9.10 4.05 0.37
CA GLY A 62 -9.24 4.72 -0.92
C GLY A 62 -8.88 3.81 -2.09
N MET A 63 -7.83 3.01 -1.96
CA MET A 63 -7.43 2.04 -2.98
C MET A 63 -8.46 0.92 -3.17
N ALA A 64 -8.97 0.36 -2.08
CA ALA A 64 -10.05 -0.65 -2.13
C ALA A 64 -11.31 -0.06 -2.78
N TYR A 65 -11.75 1.11 -2.33
CA TYR A 65 -12.94 1.79 -2.84
C TYR A 65 -12.81 2.17 -4.33
N MET A 66 -11.67 2.72 -4.75
CA MET A 66 -11.42 3.01 -6.17
C MET A 66 -11.39 1.75 -7.03
N THR A 67 -10.98 0.62 -6.45
CA THR A 67 -11.02 -0.68 -7.14
C THR A 67 -12.47 -1.15 -7.32
N MET A 68 -13.30 -1.02 -6.29
CA MET A 68 -14.74 -1.30 -6.36
C MET A 68 -15.43 -0.40 -7.40
N LEU A 69 -15.19 0.92 -7.37
CA LEU A 69 -15.77 1.88 -8.30
C LEU A 69 -15.37 1.61 -9.75
N ARG A 70 -14.09 1.32 -10.01
CA ARG A 70 -13.63 0.98 -11.37
C ARG A 70 -14.33 -0.26 -11.89
N ARG A 71 -14.53 -1.29 -11.04
CA ARG A 71 -15.28 -2.49 -11.41
C ARG A 71 -16.74 -2.21 -11.71
N SER A 72 -17.41 -1.40 -10.89
CA SER A 72 -18.81 -1.04 -11.15
C SER A 72 -18.99 -0.23 -12.44
N MET A 73 -17.94 0.46 -12.88
CA MET A 73 -17.88 1.16 -14.19
C MET A 73 -17.38 0.27 -15.34
N GLY A 74 -17.11 -1.01 -15.13
CA GLY A 74 -16.61 -1.93 -16.17
C GLY A 74 -15.14 -1.70 -16.57
N ILE A 75 -14.39 -0.90 -15.83
CA ILE A 75 -12.98 -0.60 -16.10
C ILE A 75 -12.12 -1.75 -15.56
N ARG A 76 -11.34 -2.39 -16.44
CA ARG A 76 -10.31 -3.37 -16.01
C ARG A 76 -9.27 -2.67 -15.14
N THR A 77 -9.19 -3.11 -13.89
CA THR A 77 -8.16 -2.68 -12.93
C THR A 77 -6.91 -3.52 -13.10
N LYS A 78 -5.76 -2.89 -13.37
CA LYS A 78 -4.46 -3.50 -13.09
C LYS A 78 -4.16 -3.29 -11.59
N LYS A 79 -3.61 -4.30 -10.93
CA LYS A 79 -3.09 -4.11 -9.57
C LYS A 79 -2.04 -3.01 -9.59
N VAL A 80 -2.06 -2.17 -8.56
CA VAL A 80 -1.07 -1.11 -8.41
C VAL A 80 0.26 -1.78 -8.08
N LYS A 81 1.18 -1.74 -9.05
CA LYS A 81 2.60 -1.82 -8.74
C LYS A 81 2.91 -0.53 -7.99
N SER A 82 3.21 -0.59 -6.70
CA SER A 82 3.88 0.52 -6.07
C SER A 82 5.28 0.57 -6.68
N GLU A 83 5.43 1.40 -7.71
CA GLU A 83 6.66 1.59 -8.46
C GLU A 83 7.85 1.77 -7.50
N VAL A 84 8.84 0.88 -7.61
CA VAL A 84 10.23 1.31 -7.47
C VAL A 84 10.78 1.27 -8.90
N THR A 85 10.58 2.36 -9.64
CA THR A 85 11.21 2.53 -10.95
C THR A 85 12.67 2.89 -10.70
N VAL A 86 13.56 1.89 -10.77
CA VAL A 86 14.98 2.13 -10.98
C VAL A 86 15.22 1.99 -12.49
N ASN A 87 15.24 3.12 -13.19
CA ASN A 87 15.96 3.22 -14.44
C ASN A 87 17.33 3.81 -14.07
N VAL A 88 18.40 3.04 -14.30
CA VAL A 88 19.76 3.57 -14.41
C VAL A 88 19.93 4.11 -15.83
#